data_AF-A0A2W5FKL2-F1
#
_entry.id   AF-A0A2W5FKL2-F1
#
_cell.length_a   1.000
_cell.length_b   1.000
_cell.length_c   1.000
_cell.angle_alpha   90.00
_cell.angle_beta   90.00
_cell.angle_gamma   90.00
#
_symmetry.space_group_name_H-M   'P 1'
#
loop_
_entity.id
_entity.type
_entity.pdbx_description
1 polymer ?
#
loop_
_entity_poly.entity_id
_entity_poly.type
_entity_poly.pdbx_seq_one_letter_code
_entity_poly.pdbx_strand_id
1 'polypeptide(L)' 'MSKDKFDRNKPHCNIGTIGHVDHGKTTLTAAIATVLAKKG' A
#
# COMPACT_ATOMS: atom_id res chain seq x y z
N MET A 1 -3.11 21.42 -11.73
CA MET A 1 -4.26 20.52 -11.47
C MET A 1 -4.32 20.29 -9.97
N SER A 2 -5.33 20.81 -9.28
CA SER A 2 -5.56 20.45 -7.88
C SER A 2 -5.89 18.96 -7.83
N LYS A 3 -5.21 18.19 -6.97
CA LYS A 3 -5.65 16.82 -6.67
C LYS A 3 -7.08 16.89 -6.16
N ASP A 4 -7.95 16.04 -6.70
CA ASP A 4 -9.30 15.89 -6.18
C ASP A 4 -9.26 15.56 -4.69
N LYS A 5 -10.27 16.03 -3.95
CA LYS A 5 -10.41 15.73 -2.53
C LYS A 5 -10.59 14.23 -2.36
N PHE A 6 -9.70 13.60 -1.60
CA PHE A 6 -9.77 12.15 -1.34
C PHE A 6 -11.07 11.77 -0.61
N ASP A 7 -11.88 10.92 -1.24
CA ASP A 7 -13.10 10.37 -0.65
C ASP A 7 -12.77 9.25 0.36
N ARG A 8 -13.21 9.41 1.60
CA ARG A 8 -12.94 8.51 2.74
C ARG A 8 -14.10 7.57 3.06
N ASN A 9 -14.95 7.25 2.09
CA ASN A 9 -16.09 6.35 2.28
C ASN A 9 -15.71 4.87 2.54
N LYS A 10 -14.45 4.48 2.28
CA LYS A 10 -13.96 3.11 2.53
C LYS A 10 -13.36 2.99 3.94
N PRO A 11 -13.50 1.85 4.62
CA PRO A 11 -12.82 1.58 5.88
C PRO A 11 -11.30 1.78 5.74
N HIS A 12 -10.72 2.49 6.69
CA HIS A 12 -9.28 2.75 6.74
C HIS A 12 -8.61 1.82 7.75
N CYS A 13 -7.44 1.29 7.40
CA CYS A 13 -6.65 0.43 8.28
C CYS A 13 -5.18 0.84 8.22
N ASN A 14 -4.56 1.03 9.39
CA ASN A 14 -3.13 1.27 9.51
C ASN A 14 -2.41 -0.07 9.60
N ILE A 15 -1.48 -0.34 8.67
CA ILE A 15 -0.71 -1.58 8.62
C ILE A 15 0.78 -1.32 8.42
N GLY A 16 1.61 -2.31 8.73
CA GLY A 16 3.05 -2.28 8.47
C GLY A 16 3.63 -3.69 8.31
N THR A 17 4.77 -3.79 7.63
CA THR A 17 5.48 -5.06 7.40
C THR A 17 6.71 -5.15 8.29
N ILE A 18 6.74 -6.12 9.22
CA ILE A 18 7.82 -6.33 10.20
C ILE A 18 8.46 -7.72 10.02
N GLY A 19 9.66 -7.95 10.58
CA GLY A 19 10.37 -9.22 10.49
C GLY A 19 11.90 -9.12 10.36
N HIS A 20 12.58 -10.27 10.31
CA HIS A 20 14.06 -10.40 10.28
C HIS A 20 14.69 -9.82 9.00
N VAL A 21 15.98 -9.47 9.04
CA VAL A 21 16.73 -8.96 7.87
C VAL A 21 16.62 -9.95 6.69
N ASP A 22 16.60 -9.43 5.47
CA ASP A 22 16.51 -10.19 4.22
C ASP A 22 15.24 -11.04 3.98
N HIS A 23 14.23 -10.99 4.87
CA HIS A 23 12.93 -11.65 4.66
C HIS A 23 11.99 -10.90 3.67
N GLY A 24 12.52 -9.97 2.88
CA GLY A 24 11.77 -9.36 1.77
C GLY A 24 10.66 -8.38 2.16
N LYS A 25 10.69 -7.77 3.36
CA LYS A 25 9.68 -6.78 3.80
C LYS A 25 9.46 -5.66 2.77
N THR A 26 10.54 -5.05 2.28
CA THR A 26 10.50 -3.99 1.27
C THR A 26 9.94 -4.48 -0.07
N THR A 27 10.37 -5.67 -0.51
CA THR A 27 9.90 -6.30 -1.75
C THR A 27 8.41 -6.59 -1.70
N LEU A 28 7.90 -7.10 -0.58
CA LEU A 28 6.48 -7.38 -0.38
C LEU A 28 5.66 -6.09 -0.43
N THR A 29 6.09 -5.03 0.26
CA THR A 29 5.42 -3.72 0.22
C THR A 29 5.33 -3.16 -1.20
N ALA A 30 6.41 -3.25 -1.99
CA ALA A 30 6.42 -2.80 -3.37
C ALA A 30 5.49 -3.65 -4.27
N ALA A 31 5.44 -4.97 -4.06
CA ALA A 31 4.55 -5.85 -4.79
C ALA A 31 3.07 -5.54 -4.50
N ILE A 32 2.70 -5.30 -3.23
CA ILE A 32 1.34 -4.89 -2.85
C ILE A 32 0.92 -3.62 -3.60
N ALA A 33 1.76 -2.58 -3.59
CA ALA A 33 1.47 -1.33 -4.30
C ALA A 33 1.31 -1.55 -5.81
N THR A 34 2.18 -2.36 -6.42
CA THR A 34 2.15 -2.67 -7.85
C THR A 34 0.87 -3.41 -8.25
N VAL A 35 0.48 -4.42 -7.48
CA VAL A 35 -0.72 -5.22 -7.76
C VAL A 35 -1.99 -4.38 -7.60
N LEU A 36 -2.09 -3.58 -6.54
CA LEU A 36 -3.27 -2.74 -6.30
C LEU A 36 -3.41 -1.63 -7.35
N ALA A 37 -2.29 -1.07 -7.81
CA ALA A 37 -2.31 -0.09 -8.90
C ALA A 37 -2.75 -0.70 -10.23
N LYS A 38 -2.43 -1.98 -10.49
CA LYS A 38 -2.85 -2.70 -11.71
C LYS A 38 -4.30 -3.21 -11.67
N LYS A 39 -4.81 -3.49 -10.47
CA LYS A 39 -6.18 -4.01 -10.27
C LYS A 39 -7.24 -2.89 -10.33
N GLY A 40 -6.81 -1.63 -10.19
CA GLY A 40 -7.65 -0.44 -10.26
C GLY A 40 -7.88 0.04 -11.69
#